data_AF-A0A926TDB1-F1
#
_entry.id   AF-A0A926TDB1-F1
#
_cell.length_a   1.000
_cell.length_b   1.000
_cell.length_c   1.000
_cell.angle_alpha   90.00
_cell.angle_beta   90.00
_cell.angle_gamma   90.00
#
_symmetry.space_group_name_H-M   'P 1'
#
loop_
_entity.id
_entity.type
_entity.pdbx_description
1 polymer ?
#
loop_
_entity_poly.entity_id
_entity_poly.type
_entity_poly.pdbx_seq_one_letter_code
_entity_poly.pdbx_strand_id
1 'polypeptide(L)'
;AEKAAFSPWSVGTADQPPQLEFHALGEGFTWETQDRDRDVEKAQEAWNTALSFIRNSEFRLVLLDEVNIALKLGYLSVEQVLAGLEEKPDDSHVILTGRGAPQALVDRADLVTEMTLVKHPFREQGIKAQPGIEF
;
A
#
# COMPACT_ATOMS: atom_id res chain seq x y z
N ALA A 1 -10.03 23.94 2.19
CA ALA A 1 -9.18 22.74 2.26
C ALA A 1 -9.62 21.83 3.41
N GLU A 2 -9.47 22.25 4.68
CA GLU A 2 -9.72 21.38 5.85
C GLU A 2 -11.15 20.80 5.97
N LYS A 3 -12.19 21.57 5.61
CA LYS A 3 -13.57 21.06 5.61
C LYS A 3 -13.90 20.10 4.47
N ALA A 4 -13.10 20.11 3.39
CA ALA A 4 -13.32 19.22 2.25
C ALA A 4 -12.95 17.76 2.59
N ALA A 5 -11.97 17.56 3.49
CA ALA A 5 -11.58 16.23 3.98
C ALA A 5 -12.70 15.51 4.75
N PHE A 6 -13.69 16.25 5.25
CA PHE A 6 -14.85 15.71 5.97
C PHE A 6 -16.10 15.61 5.09
N SER A 7 -16.02 16.00 3.82
CA SER A 7 -17.11 15.76 2.87
C SER A 7 -17.22 14.26 2.57
N PRO A 8 -18.44 13.74 2.34
CA PRO A 8 -18.60 12.38 1.83
C PRO A 8 -17.77 12.19 0.57
N TRP A 9 -17.12 11.03 0.46
CA TRP A 9 -16.31 10.71 -0.71
C TRP A 9 -17.26 10.56 -1.89
N SER A 10 -17.03 11.35 -2.94
CA SER A 10 -17.78 11.24 -4.18
C SER A 10 -16.98 10.42 -5.20
N VAL A 11 -17.69 9.72 -6.08
CA VAL A 11 -17.10 9.01 -7.23
C VAL A 11 -16.57 9.96 -8.32
N GLY A 12 -16.45 11.25 -8.00
CA GLY A 12 -16.20 12.32 -8.96
C GLY A 12 -17.42 12.68 -9.81
N THR A 13 -17.35 13.84 -10.43
CA THR A 13 -18.25 14.35 -11.47
C THR A 13 -17.38 15.04 -12.53
N ALA A 14 -17.97 15.49 -13.64
CA ALA A 14 -17.24 16.21 -14.69
C ALA A 14 -16.48 17.45 -14.15
N ASP A 15 -17.01 18.09 -13.11
CA ASP A 15 -16.47 19.33 -12.54
C ASP A 15 -15.68 19.10 -11.24
N GLN A 16 -15.69 17.89 -10.68
CA GLN A 16 -15.01 17.55 -9.42
C GLN A 16 -14.41 16.14 -9.52
N PRO A 17 -13.08 15.98 -9.60
CA PRO A 17 -12.47 14.65 -9.62
C PRO A 17 -12.77 13.86 -8.32
N PRO A 18 -12.69 12.52 -8.36
CA PRO A 18 -12.85 11.71 -7.16
C PRO A 18 -11.80 12.06 -6.10
N GLN A 19 -12.16 11.91 -4.83
CA GLN A 19 -11.23 12.18 -3.71
C GLN A 19 -10.28 11.02 -3.42
N LEU A 20 -10.64 9.81 -3.87
CA LEU A 20 -9.87 8.58 -3.71
C LEU A 20 -9.91 7.80 -5.01
N GLU A 21 -8.75 7.31 -5.43
CA GLU A 21 -8.62 6.26 -6.43
C GLU A 21 -8.12 4.98 -5.74
N PHE A 22 -8.82 3.86 -5.96
CA PHE A 22 -8.47 2.56 -5.40
C PHE A 22 -8.11 1.60 -6.51
N HIS A 23 -6.91 1.03 -6.43
CA HIS A 23 -6.40 0.07 -7.41
C HIS A 23 -6.07 -1.25 -6.71
N ALA A 24 -6.92 -2.26 -6.89
CA ALA A 24 -6.63 -3.62 -6.48
C ALA A 24 -5.63 -4.23 -7.48
N LEU A 25 -4.34 -4.17 -7.14
CA LEU A 25 -3.24 -4.69 -7.94
C LEU A 25 -2.73 -6.01 -7.34
N GLY A 26 -2.05 -6.83 -8.15
CA GLY A 26 -1.61 -8.17 -7.76
C GLY A 26 -2.71 -9.23 -7.87
N GLU A 27 -2.47 -10.41 -7.30
CA GLU A 27 -3.37 -11.57 -7.43
C GLU A 27 -4.12 -11.92 -6.12
N GLY A 28 -3.94 -11.11 -5.06
CA GLY A 28 -4.53 -11.38 -3.75
C GLY A 28 -3.79 -12.48 -2.98
N PHE A 29 -4.52 -13.26 -2.18
CA PHE A 29 -3.96 -14.31 -1.34
C PHE A 29 -3.33 -15.45 -2.17
N THR A 30 -2.00 -15.52 -2.20
CA THR A 30 -1.23 -16.55 -2.92
C THR A 30 -1.08 -17.83 -2.09
N TRP A 31 -2.19 -18.53 -1.79
CA TRP A 31 -2.13 -19.83 -1.10
C TRP A 31 -2.32 -21.05 -2.00
N GLU A 32 -2.69 -20.87 -3.28
CA GLU A 32 -3.06 -22.00 -4.15
C GLU A 32 -2.29 -22.11 -5.48
N THR A 33 -1.34 -21.21 -5.78
CA THR A 33 -0.55 -21.28 -7.02
C THR A 33 0.92 -20.97 -6.76
N GLN A 34 1.76 -22.01 -6.81
CA GLN A 34 3.22 -21.93 -6.66
C GLN A 34 3.89 -21.51 -7.97
N ASP A 35 3.58 -20.33 -8.47
CA ASP A 35 4.36 -19.73 -9.57
C ASP A 35 5.02 -18.45 -9.09
N ARG A 36 6.21 -18.62 -8.52
CA ARG A 36 7.00 -17.50 -7.98
C ARG A 36 7.34 -16.49 -9.08
N ASP A 37 7.58 -16.93 -10.30
CA ASP A 37 7.94 -16.03 -11.40
C ASP A 37 6.76 -15.15 -11.78
N ARG A 38 5.55 -15.72 -11.79
CA ARG A 38 4.30 -14.97 -11.95
C ARG A 38 4.05 -13.99 -10.80
N ASP A 39 4.28 -14.40 -9.55
CA ASP A 39 4.16 -13.48 -8.40
C ASP A 39 5.12 -12.28 -8.51
N VAL A 40 6.36 -12.52 -8.94
CA VAL A 40 7.36 -11.48 -9.17
C VAL A 40 6.92 -10.55 -10.31
N GLU A 41 6.44 -11.11 -11.43
CA GLU A 41 5.92 -10.34 -12.55
C GLU A 41 4.77 -9.43 -12.11
N LYS A 42 3.80 -9.96 -11.36
CA LYS A 42 2.64 -9.22 -10.87
C LYS A 42 3.04 -8.13 -9.87
N ALA A 43 3.96 -8.42 -8.97
CA ALA A 43 4.51 -7.42 -8.06
C ALA A 43 5.24 -6.30 -8.81
N GLN A 44 5.96 -6.63 -9.88
CA GLN A 44 6.66 -5.65 -10.71
C GLN A 44 5.69 -4.79 -11.53
N GLU A 45 4.64 -5.38 -12.10
CA GLU A 45 3.54 -4.64 -12.76
C GLU A 45 2.85 -3.68 -11.80
N ALA A 46 2.53 -4.15 -10.59
CA ALA A 46 1.91 -3.34 -9.55
C ALA A 46 2.85 -2.19 -9.13
N TRP A 47 4.14 -2.47 -8.96
CA TRP A 47 5.14 -1.45 -8.65
C TRP A 47 5.29 -0.40 -9.75
N ASN A 48 5.32 -0.80 -11.02
CA ASN A 48 5.38 0.13 -12.14
C ASN A 48 4.15 1.04 -12.19
N THR A 49 2.98 0.50 -11.85
CA THR A 49 1.74 1.27 -11.72
C THR A 49 1.84 2.25 -10.54
N ALA A 50 2.30 1.80 -9.38
CA ALA A 50 2.52 2.64 -8.20
C ALA A 50 3.50 3.79 -8.48
N LEU A 51 4.59 3.54 -9.21
CA LEU A 51 5.53 4.58 -9.63
C LEU A 51 4.86 5.68 -10.44
N SER A 52 3.87 5.36 -11.28
CA SER A 52 3.14 6.38 -12.04
C SER A 52 2.34 7.32 -11.12
N PHE A 53 1.83 6.81 -10.00
CA PHE A 53 1.15 7.62 -8.99
C PHE A 53 2.13 8.41 -8.12
N ILE A 54 3.23 7.78 -7.68
CA ILE A 54 4.28 8.43 -6.87
C ILE A 54 4.83 9.66 -7.60
N ARG A 55 5.05 9.57 -8.91
CA ARG A 55 5.59 10.66 -9.74
C ARG A 55 4.57 11.76 -10.06
N ASN A 56 3.29 11.51 -9.84
CA ASN A 56 2.22 12.40 -10.27
C ASN A 56 1.84 13.40 -9.17
N SER A 57 2.06 14.69 -9.43
CA SER A 57 1.81 15.80 -8.50
C SER A 57 0.33 16.03 -8.15
N GLU A 58 -0.60 15.42 -8.88
CA GLU A 58 -2.02 15.45 -8.53
C GLU A 58 -2.31 14.60 -7.28
N PHE A 59 -1.49 13.57 -7.00
CA PHE A 59 -1.62 12.73 -5.81
C PHE A 59 -0.79 13.29 -4.65
N ARG A 60 -1.50 13.90 -3.69
CA ARG A 60 -0.91 14.39 -2.42
C ARG A 60 -0.56 13.26 -1.45
N LEU A 61 -1.20 12.11 -1.60
CA LEU A 61 -0.98 10.93 -0.79
C LEU A 61 -1.07 9.68 -1.66
N VAL A 62 -0.07 8.82 -1.58
CA VAL A 62 -0.07 7.47 -2.19
C VAL A 62 0.08 6.44 -1.07
N LEU A 63 -0.84 5.47 -1.00
CA LEU A 63 -0.77 4.38 -0.03
C LEU A 63 -0.42 3.08 -0.77
N LEU A 64 0.70 2.48 -0.38
CA LEU A 64 1.19 1.21 -0.89
C LEU A 64 0.89 0.11 0.13
N ASP A 65 -0.26 -0.53 -0.05
CA ASP A 65 -0.74 -1.54 0.89
C ASP A 65 0.07 -2.83 0.76
N GLU A 66 0.55 -3.37 1.88
CA GLU A 66 1.29 -4.63 2.00
C GLU A 66 2.59 -4.71 1.17
N VAL A 67 3.17 -3.57 0.75
CA VAL A 67 4.45 -3.53 0.02
C VAL A 67 5.60 -4.16 0.81
N ASN A 68 5.55 -4.09 2.15
CA ASN A 68 6.53 -4.75 3.02
C ASN A 68 6.52 -6.27 2.85
N ILE A 69 5.37 -6.87 2.53
CA ILE A 69 5.26 -8.31 2.26
C ILE A 69 5.92 -8.64 0.93
N ALA A 70 5.70 -7.83 -0.12
CA ALA A 70 6.36 -8.02 -1.42
C ALA A 70 7.89 -7.94 -1.30
N LEU A 71 8.40 -7.01 -0.49
CA LEU A 71 9.83 -6.92 -0.16
C LEU A 71 10.34 -8.14 0.60
N LYS A 72 9.60 -8.58 1.63
CA LYS A 72 9.97 -9.75 2.45
C LYS A 72 10.00 -11.05 1.63
N LEU A 73 9.12 -11.20 0.65
CA LEU A 73 9.07 -12.36 -0.25
C LEU A 73 10.10 -12.28 -1.39
N GLY A 74 10.80 -11.15 -1.51
CA GLY A 74 11.80 -10.89 -2.55
C GLY A 74 11.18 -10.71 -3.94
N TYR A 75 9.94 -10.22 -4.01
CA TYR A 75 9.27 -9.86 -5.26
C TYR A 75 9.66 -8.46 -5.73
N LEU A 76 10.01 -7.61 -4.77
CA LEU A 76 10.62 -6.30 -5.00
C LEU A 76 11.93 -6.22 -4.21
N SER A 77 12.89 -5.46 -4.72
CA SER A 77 14.10 -5.12 -3.96
C SER A 77 13.90 -3.82 -3.17
N VAL A 78 14.57 -3.70 -2.01
CA VAL A 78 14.47 -2.49 -1.18
C VAL A 78 15.10 -1.30 -1.89
N GLU A 79 16.16 -1.52 -2.67
CA GLU A 79 16.85 -0.50 -3.46
C GLU A 79 15.92 0.08 -4.53
N GLN A 80 15.15 -0.77 -5.22
CA GLN A 80 14.15 -0.34 -6.19
C GLN A 80 13.05 0.51 -5.55
N VAL A 81 12.57 0.12 -4.36
CA VAL A 81 11.54 0.89 -3.65
C VAL A 81 12.09 2.25 -3.21
N LEU A 82 13.28 2.27 -2.59
CA LEU A 82 13.95 3.50 -2.19
C LEU A 82 14.17 4.44 -3.38
N ALA A 83 14.67 3.93 -4.50
CA ALA A 83 14.88 4.72 -5.70
C ALA A 83 13.58 5.36 -6.22
N GLY A 84 12.48 4.61 -6.23
CA GLY A 84 11.17 5.13 -6.63
C GLY A 84 10.62 6.20 -5.68
N LEU A 85 10.86 6.05 -4.37
CA LEU A 85 10.42 7.03 -3.37
C LEU A 85 11.14 8.38 -3.51
N GLU A 86 12.37 8.40 -4.03
CA GLU A 86 13.10 9.64 -4.34
C GLU A 86 12.50 10.42 -5.53
N GLU A 87 11.63 9.80 -6.32
CA GLU A 87 10.99 10.44 -7.47
C GLU A 87 9.68 11.16 -7.13
N LYS A 88 9.24 11.09 -5.86
CA LYS A 88 8.00 11.75 -5.44
C LYS A 88 8.14 13.28 -5.49
N PRO A 89 7.07 14.02 -5.83
CA PRO A 89 7.01 15.46 -5.61
C PRO A 89 7.23 15.83 -4.13
N ASP A 90 7.81 17.01 -3.88
CA ASP A 90 8.12 17.51 -2.53
C ASP A 90 6.89 17.53 -1.61
N ASP A 91 5.73 17.88 -2.19
CA ASP A 91 4.44 18.05 -1.52
C ASP A 91 3.54 16.81 -1.55
N SER A 92 4.09 15.65 -1.96
CA SER A 92 3.44 14.34 -1.92
C SER A 92 3.95 13.49 -0.77
N HIS A 93 3.06 12.71 -0.17
CA HIS A 93 3.35 11.76 0.90
C HIS A 93 3.13 10.32 0.42
N VAL A 94 4.00 9.40 0.83
CA VAL A 94 3.86 7.96 0.53
C VAL A 94 3.77 7.17 1.84
N ILE A 95 2.74 6.35 1.99
CA ILE A 95 2.55 5.44 3.13
C ILE A 95 2.83 4.01 2.65
N LEU A 96 3.67 3.29 3.38
CA LEU A 96 3.98 1.88 3.13
C LEU A 96 3.42 1.06 4.30
N THR A 97 2.61 0.05 4.01
CA THR A 97 2.04 -0.84 5.03
C THR A 97 2.56 -2.27 4.91
N GLY A 98 2.19 -3.09 5.89
CA GLY A 98 2.52 -4.51 5.95
C GLY A 98 3.61 -4.84 6.95
N ARG A 99 3.70 -6.13 7.28
CA ARG A 99 4.58 -6.64 8.35
C ARG A 99 6.03 -6.76 7.89
N GLY A 100 6.96 -6.38 8.76
CA GLY A 100 8.40 -6.63 8.56
C GLY A 100 9.04 -5.70 7.54
N ALA A 101 8.81 -4.39 7.67
CA ALA A 101 9.52 -3.37 6.90
C ALA A 101 11.04 -3.57 6.99
N PRO A 102 11.78 -3.62 5.86
CA PRO A 102 13.24 -3.62 5.87
C PRO A 102 13.82 -2.42 6.63
N GLN A 103 14.92 -2.62 7.37
CA GLN A 103 15.56 -1.56 8.16
C GLN A 103 15.90 -0.31 7.33
N ALA A 104 16.32 -0.48 6.07
CA ALA A 104 16.63 0.64 5.20
C ALA A 104 15.41 1.53 4.90
N LEU A 105 14.18 0.98 4.86
CA LEU A 105 12.96 1.80 4.75
C LEU A 105 12.64 2.49 6.07
N VAL A 106 12.83 1.81 7.19
CA VAL A 106 12.64 2.38 8.54
C VAL A 106 13.57 3.58 8.74
N ASP A 107 14.84 3.45 8.38
CA ASP A 107 15.86 4.50 8.52
C ASP A 107 15.58 5.70 7.61
N ARG A 108 14.94 5.47 6.45
CA ARG A 108 14.61 6.51 5.47
C ARG A 108 13.29 7.24 5.78
N ALA A 109 12.38 6.59 6.50
CA ALA A 109 11.04 7.12 6.73
C ALA A 109 11.02 8.28 7.74
N ASP A 110 10.23 9.31 7.45
CA ASP A 110 10.02 10.44 8.37
C ASP A 110 9.19 10.04 9.61
N LEU A 111 8.33 9.03 9.46
CA LEU A 111 7.46 8.51 10.51
C LEU A 111 7.32 7.00 10.36
N VAL A 112 7.50 6.28 11.46
CA VAL A 112 7.30 4.83 11.55
C VAL A 112 6.37 4.52 12.73
N THR A 113 5.29 3.79 12.45
CA THR A 113 4.39 3.26 13.48
C THR A 113 4.43 1.74 13.45
N GLU A 114 4.68 1.10 14.60
CA GLU A 114 4.58 -0.35 14.75
C GLU A 114 3.27 -0.71 15.48
N MET A 115 2.47 -1.59 14.88
CA MET A 115 1.28 -2.15 15.52
C MET A 115 1.60 -3.52 16.13
N THR A 116 1.69 -3.58 17.46
CA THR A 116 1.86 -4.84 18.20
C THR A 116 0.51 -5.46 18.54
N LEU A 117 0.33 -6.75 18.22
CA LEU A 117 -0.89 -7.48 18.52
C LEU A 117 -1.02 -7.76 20.02
N VAL A 118 -1.92 -7.05 20.71
CA VAL A 118 -2.23 -7.28 22.13
C VAL A 118 -3.28 -8.38 22.32
N LYS A 119 -4.30 -8.41 21.45
CA LYS A 119 -5.38 -9.41 21.43
C LYS A 119 -6.01 -9.47 20.04
N HIS A 120 -6.48 -10.64 19.62
CA HIS A 120 -7.17 -10.87 18.35
C HIS A 120 -8.36 -11.83 18.50
N PRO A 121 -9.59 -11.43 18.11
CA PRO A 121 -10.79 -12.28 18.19
C PRO A 121 -10.62 -13.68 17.58
N PHE A 122 -9.94 -13.76 16.43
CA PHE A 122 -9.56 -15.05 15.83
C PHE A 122 -8.76 -15.96 16.77
N ARG A 123 -7.76 -15.44 17.49
CA ARG A 123 -6.88 -16.24 18.36
C ARG A 123 -7.53 -16.61 19.69
N GLU A 124 -8.19 -15.67 20.36
CA GLU A 124 -8.73 -15.93 21.71
C GLU A 124 -10.16 -16.46 21.71
N GLN A 125 -10.95 -16.14 20.68
CA GLN A 125 -12.38 -16.42 20.62
C GLN A 125 -12.78 -17.32 19.44
N GLY A 126 -11.86 -17.61 18.51
CA GLY A 126 -12.13 -18.40 17.31
C GLY A 126 -13.04 -17.71 16.29
N ILE A 127 -13.25 -16.39 16.43
CA ILE A 127 -14.10 -15.62 15.52
C ILE A 127 -13.41 -15.50 14.16
N LYS A 128 -14.06 -16.02 13.12
CA LYS A 128 -13.59 -15.95 11.73
C LYS A 128 -13.78 -14.54 11.15
N ALA A 129 -13.13 -14.29 10.01
CA ALA A 129 -13.27 -13.06 9.23
C ALA A 129 -14.75 -12.72 8.98
N GLN A 130 -15.11 -11.46 9.18
CA GLN A 130 -16.45 -10.93 8.99
C GLN A 130 -16.47 -9.92 7.84
N PRO A 131 -17.44 -10.02 6.90
CA PRO A 131 -17.57 -9.06 5.82
C PRO A 131 -17.65 -7.62 6.34
N GLY A 132 -16.83 -6.74 5.75
CA GLY A 132 -16.73 -5.34 6.13
C GLY A 132 -15.79 -5.04 7.31
N ILE A 133 -15.19 -6.06 7.93
CA ILE A 133 -14.14 -5.92 8.95
C ILE A 133 -12.82 -6.50 8.43
N GLU A 134 -12.81 -7.78 8.10
CA GLU A 134 -11.68 -8.45 7.46
C GLU A 134 -12.05 -8.81 6.00
N PHE A 135 -11.05 -8.79 5.12
CA PHE A 135 -11.18 -9.09 3.70
C PHE A 135 -9.94 -9.84 3.19
#